data_AF-A0ABC8CZ01-F1
#
_entry.id   AF-A0ABC8CZ01-F1
#
_cell.length_a   1.000
_cell.length_b   1.000
_cell.length_c   1.000
_cell.angle_alpha   90.00
_cell.angle_beta   90.00
_cell.angle_gamma   90.00
#
_symmetry.space_group_name_H-M   'P 1'
#
loop_
_entity.id
_entity.type
_entity.pdbx_description
1 polymer ?
#
loop_
_entity_poly.entity_id
_entity_poly.type
_entity_poly.pdbx_seq_one_letter_code
_entity_poly.pdbx_strand_id
1 'polypeptide(L)'
;MYKKIIIYFMVFFLLFTNVNCKIRAVDNVKKEKVLIVYDSLKFFPYNNNIVYSVRELLGAFNTEVKVVNVVDYREREIDNYDYVFVMGIEGKLNKKELIKDLKNYNKKICWIGEGIDILLQNDPKYNMGFLDSKSDITEVYYSNKENINISKMGKFYLDSKESFTVLKPYSKEAKIYAYLSNGKDYFPYIVNEKNLWHISRIDDNSVIFYIFSDILNYIFKVDKFKEGKVFIRIEDVHPLRDINKLKAIADYLYSEDVPFMIALIPTFVDTKTGYINSMSDQKEFIDTIKYMQEKGGTVILHGYTHQNSKEEASGEGYEFWNGKENAPLKVDMEKYVYDKVGKGIKECVKNNIYPLGFEAPHYAMDMRAYKQIKKYFSTYVGQYQSSDKRFTSTAYPYILKDTEIFNIFIPENLGYVEKENPLWLKEIQENFRQISMVRGYTAGVFFHSYIDINYLKELVDYFKSQNVDFLDLKKEENWVKWNDIKILSKDGKVNIQYKKSEEDNNKKSFKEKQFIERANFIIIIIVAVFVTIFLIIFFVSKKKDKNKFLR
;
A
#
# COMPACT_ATOMS: atom_id res chain seq x y z
N MET A 1 -57.13 -24.63 -9.40
CA MET A 1 -56.56 -23.74 -10.45
C MET A 1 -55.42 -22.84 -9.95
N TYR A 2 -55.45 -22.29 -8.73
CA TYR A 2 -54.44 -21.36 -8.23
C TYR A 2 -53.00 -21.90 -8.06
N LYS A 3 -52.81 -23.18 -7.71
CA LYS A 3 -51.45 -23.76 -7.54
C LYS A 3 -50.65 -23.86 -8.84
N LYS A 4 -51.30 -24.06 -10.00
CA LYS A 4 -50.62 -24.12 -11.30
C LYS A 4 -50.19 -22.71 -11.76
N ILE A 5 -50.99 -21.70 -11.47
CA ILE A 5 -50.70 -20.30 -11.83
C ILE A 5 -49.46 -19.78 -11.08
N ILE A 6 -49.30 -20.13 -9.80
CA ILE A 6 -48.13 -19.75 -9.00
C ILE A 6 -46.84 -20.40 -9.54
N ILE A 7 -46.90 -21.65 -9.99
CA ILE A 7 -45.75 -22.33 -10.58
C ILE A 7 -45.37 -21.69 -11.92
N TYR A 8 -46.34 -21.34 -12.76
CA TYR A 8 -46.05 -20.60 -13.99
C TYR A 8 -45.50 -19.20 -13.71
N PHE A 9 -45.98 -18.51 -12.66
CA PHE A 9 -45.45 -17.21 -12.25
C PHE A 9 -44.01 -17.32 -11.71
N MET A 10 -43.70 -18.35 -10.91
CA MET A 10 -42.33 -18.61 -10.43
C MET A 10 -41.38 -18.98 -11.56
N VAL A 11 -41.81 -19.81 -12.52
CA VAL A 11 -41.00 -20.19 -13.68
C VAL A 11 -40.80 -19.00 -14.62
N PHE A 12 -41.82 -18.15 -14.80
CA PHE A 12 -41.71 -16.91 -15.56
C PHE A 12 -40.80 -15.89 -14.85
N PHE A 13 -40.85 -15.80 -13.52
CA PHE A 13 -39.94 -14.96 -12.73
C PHE A 13 -38.50 -15.49 -12.80
N LEU A 14 -38.28 -16.81 -12.75
CA LEU A 14 -36.97 -17.45 -12.92
C LEU A 14 -36.40 -17.31 -14.34
N LEU A 15 -37.27 -17.22 -15.35
CA LEU A 15 -36.89 -16.94 -16.75
C LEU A 15 -36.56 -15.44 -16.96
N PHE A 16 -37.18 -14.54 -16.18
CA PHE A 16 -36.87 -13.10 -16.20
C PHE A 16 -35.77 -12.66 -15.22
N THR A 17 -35.33 -13.48 -14.26
CA THR A 17 -34.15 -13.19 -13.44
C THR A 17 -32.84 -13.66 -14.08
N ASN A 18 -32.90 -14.36 -15.21
CA ASN A 18 -31.75 -14.59 -16.08
C ASN A 18 -31.59 -13.45 -17.10
N VAL A 19 -31.83 -12.20 -16.67
CA VAL A 19 -31.19 -11.07 -17.35
C VAL A 19 -29.70 -11.31 -17.17
N ASN A 20 -29.07 -11.71 -18.28
CA ASN A 20 -27.64 -11.65 -18.50
C ASN A 20 -27.02 -10.57 -17.61
N CYS A 21 -26.41 -10.99 -16.50
CA CYS A 21 -25.32 -10.23 -15.93
C CYS A 21 -24.16 -10.42 -16.91
N LYS A 22 -24.29 -9.81 -18.09
CA LYS A 22 -23.15 -9.25 -18.77
C LYS A 22 -22.62 -8.28 -17.75
N ILE A 23 -21.61 -8.74 -17.00
CA ILE A 23 -20.56 -7.88 -16.48
C ILE A 23 -20.30 -6.94 -17.65
N ARG A 24 -20.81 -5.71 -17.57
CA ARG A 24 -20.30 -4.65 -18.43
C ARG A 24 -18.85 -4.60 -18.00
N ALA A 25 -17.98 -5.17 -18.82
CA ALA A 25 -16.59 -4.79 -18.81
C ALA A 25 -16.61 -3.27 -18.72
N VAL A 26 -15.98 -2.73 -17.68
CA VAL A 26 -15.66 -1.31 -17.59
C VAL A 26 -15.25 -0.90 -18.99
N ASP A 27 -15.93 0.10 -19.55
CA ASP A 27 -15.74 0.53 -20.93
C ASP A 27 -14.26 0.42 -21.30
N ASN A 28 -13.95 -0.20 -22.45
CA ASN A 28 -12.61 -0.28 -23.02
C ASN A 28 -12.15 1.16 -23.39
N VAL A 29 -11.99 2.01 -22.39
CA VAL A 29 -11.41 3.35 -22.53
C VAL A 29 -9.98 3.08 -22.92
N LYS A 30 -9.67 3.42 -24.18
CA LYS A 30 -8.34 3.26 -24.75
C LYS A 30 -7.32 3.86 -23.78
N LYS A 31 -6.38 3.05 -23.30
CA LYS A 31 -5.28 3.50 -22.47
C LYS A 31 -4.33 4.35 -23.30
N GLU A 32 -3.88 5.46 -22.74
CA GLU A 32 -2.82 6.27 -23.34
C GLU A 32 -1.50 5.50 -23.25
N LYS A 33 -0.79 5.39 -24.37
CA LYS A 33 0.46 4.63 -24.42
C LYS A 33 1.64 5.52 -24.03
N VAL A 34 2.38 5.12 -23.01
CA VAL A 34 3.54 5.87 -22.50
C VAL A 34 4.80 5.03 -22.65
N LEU A 35 5.84 5.61 -23.24
CA LEU A 35 7.19 5.06 -23.20
C LEU A 35 8.04 5.86 -22.20
N ILE A 36 8.63 5.20 -21.23
CA ILE A 36 9.69 5.75 -20.39
C ILE A 36 11.04 5.25 -20.92
N VAL A 37 11.89 6.18 -21.37
CA VAL A 37 13.28 5.92 -21.72
C VAL A 37 14.18 6.51 -20.64
N TYR A 38 15.09 5.72 -20.08
CA TYR A 38 15.91 6.14 -18.94
C TYR A 38 17.38 5.74 -19.10
N ASP A 39 18.29 6.47 -18.46
CA ASP A 39 19.72 6.13 -18.43
C ASP A 39 20.12 5.31 -17.19
N SER A 40 19.64 5.69 -16.00
CA SER A 40 19.83 5.02 -14.72
C SER A 40 18.49 4.79 -14.02
N LEU A 41 18.43 3.88 -13.05
CA LEU A 41 17.21 3.60 -12.29
C LEU A 41 17.06 4.46 -11.03
N LYS A 42 18.16 5.07 -10.56
CA LYS A 42 18.22 5.76 -9.28
C LYS A 42 19.21 6.91 -9.31
N PHE A 43 18.94 7.97 -8.55
CA PHE A 43 19.94 8.98 -8.26
C PHE A 43 20.97 8.42 -7.28
N PHE A 44 22.26 8.57 -7.55
CA PHE A 44 23.30 8.26 -6.57
C PHE A 44 23.30 9.33 -5.47
N PRO A 45 23.39 8.99 -4.16
CA PRO A 45 23.62 7.66 -3.57
C PRO A 45 22.35 6.89 -3.19
N TYR A 46 21.16 7.41 -3.47
CA TYR A 46 19.89 6.87 -3.02
C TYR A 46 19.59 5.45 -3.52
N ASN A 47 18.66 4.76 -2.84
CA ASN A 47 18.31 3.36 -3.14
C ASN A 47 16.97 3.19 -3.87
N ASN A 48 16.12 4.21 -3.84
CA ASN A 48 14.82 4.25 -4.53
C ASN A 48 14.99 4.09 -6.04
N ASN A 49 14.07 3.35 -6.66
CA ASN A 49 14.02 3.23 -8.11
C ASN A 49 13.01 4.26 -8.64
N ILE A 50 13.49 5.47 -8.88
CA ILE A 50 12.64 6.60 -9.30
C ILE A 50 11.94 6.33 -10.63
N VAL A 51 12.53 5.54 -11.53
CA VAL A 51 11.88 5.14 -12.80
C VAL A 51 10.64 4.29 -12.53
N TYR A 52 10.72 3.35 -11.58
CA TYR A 52 9.57 2.56 -11.18
C TYR A 52 8.56 3.39 -10.41
N SER A 53 9.01 4.34 -9.61
CA SER A 53 8.11 5.27 -8.92
C SER A 53 7.27 6.10 -9.93
N VAL A 54 7.90 6.63 -10.98
CA VAL A 54 7.17 7.30 -12.07
C VAL A 54 6.25 6.33 -12.80
N ARG A 55 6.70 5.10 -13.12
CA ARG A 55 5.87 4.08 -13.80
C ARG A 55 4.58 3.82 -13.04
N GLU A 56 4.63 3.61 -11.73
CA GLU A 56 3.42 3.35 -10.93
C GLU A 56 2.54 4.61 -10.82
N LEU A 57 3.12 5.80 -10.63
CA LEU A 57 2.38 7.07 -10.56
C LEU A 57 1.48 7.28 -11.80
N LEU A 58 1.95 6.88 -12.98
CA LEU A 58 1.18 6.99 -14.23
C LEU A 58 -0.10 6.14 -14.23
N GLY A 59 -0.27 5.21 -13.29
CA GLY A 59 -1.52 4.50 -13.02
C GLY A 59 -2.68 5.39 -12.60
N ALA A 60 -2.42 6.63 -12.16
CA ALA A 60 -3.46 7.61 -11.89
C ALA A 60 -4.11 8.16 -13.19
N PHE A 61 -3.48 7.96 -14.35
CA PHE A 61 -3.84 8.61 -15.62
C PHE A 61 -4.35 7.65 -16.70
N ASN A 62 -4.79 6.45 -16.32
CA ASN A 62 -5.27 5.39 -17.24
C ASN A 62 -4.29 5.11 -18.41
N THR A 63 -3.04 4.82 -18.05
CA THR A 63 -1.94 4.64 -19.01
C THR A 63 -1.54 3.17 -19.16
N GLU A 64 -0.95 2.84 -20.30
CA GLU A 64 -0.17 1.62 -20.52
C GLU A 64 1.30 2.03 -20.68
N VAL A 65 2.16 1.61 -19.75
CA VAL A 65 3.54 2.10 -19.67
C VAL A 65 4.54 1.03 -20.07
N LYS A 66 5.43 1.33 -21.01
CA LYS A 66 6.63 0.56 -21.29
C LYS A 66 7.86 1.30 -20.76
N VAL A 67 8.77 0.57 -20.10
CA VAL A 67 10.03 1.11 -19.58
C VAL A 67 11.19 0.49 -20.36
N VAL A 68 12.08 1.31 -20.91
CA VAL A 68 13.21 0.89 -21.75
C VAL A 68 14.47 1.64 -21.33
N ASN A 69 15.57 0.93 -21.10
CA ASN A 69 16.86 1.60 -20.90
C ASN A 69 17.31 2.22 -22.22
N VAL A 70 17.91 3.40 -22.19
CA VAL A 70 18.38 4.11 -23.38
C VAL A 70 19.30 3.25 -24.25
N VAL A 71 20.13 2.40 -23.66
CA VAL A 71 21.02 1.48 -24.41
C VAL A 71 20.23 0.49 -25.26
N ASP A 72 19.02 0.12 -24.85
CA ASP A 72 18.15 -0.85 -25.52
C ASP A 72 17.12 -0.23 -26.47
N TYR A 73 17.00 1.10 -26.49
CA TYR A 73 16.04 1.82 -27.36
C TYR A 73 16.24 1.48 -28.85
N ARG A 74 15.15 1.30 -29.61
CA ARG A 74 15.23 1.01 -31.05
C ARG A 74 14.72 2.19 -31.87
N GLU A 75 15.38 2.45 -33.01
CA GLU A 75 14.96 3.51 -33.93
C GLU A 75 13.46 3.37 -34.27
N ARG A 76 12.75 4.50 -34.24
CA ARG A 76 11.31 4.64 -34.48
C ARG A 76 10.40 3.93 -33.47
N GLU A 77 10.93 3.41 -32.36
CA GLU A 77 10.10 2.78 -31.34
C GLU A 77 9.09 3.78 -30.75
N ILE A 78 9.47 5.05 -30.58
CA ILE A 78 8.59 6.09 -30.03
C ILE A 78 7.32 6.33 -30.86
N ASP A 79 7.30 6.00 -32.16
CA ASP A 79 6.15 6.23 -33.05
C ASP A 79 4.89 5.48 -32.55
N ASN A 80 5.07 4.42 -31.75
CA ASN A 80 3.99 3.58 -31.23
C ASN A 80 3.32 4.11 -29.95
N TYR A 81 3.83 5.21 -29.39
CA TYR A 81 3.38 5.75 -28.10
C TYR A 81 2.72 7.11 -28.29
N ASP A 82 1.90 7.52 -27.33
CA ASP A 82 1.24 8.82 -27.30
C ASP A 82 2.06 9.85 -26.50
N TYR A 83 2.78 9.35 -25.49
CA TYR A 83 3.67 10.12 -24.62
C TYR A 83 5.03 9.45 -24.51
N VAL A 84 6.09 10.27 -24.51
CA VAL A 84 7.46 9.80 -24.27
C VAL A 84 8.04 10.55 -23.09
N PHE A 85 8.38 9.81 -22.03
CA PHE A 85 9.07 10.30 -20.87
C PHE A 85 10.55 9.95 -21.02
N VAL A 86 11.42 10.95 -20.97
CA VAL A 86 12.87 10.77 -21.04
C VAL A 86 13.45 11.13 -19.67
N MET A 87 14.04 10.17 -18.98
CA MET A 87 14.59 10.35 -17.63
C MET A 87 16.12 10.34 -17.70
N GLY A 88 16.72 11.53 -17.66
CA GLY A 88 18.15 11.75 -17.58
C GLY A 88 18.59 11.87 -16.13
N ILE A 89 18.77 10.75 -15.46
CA ILE A 89 19.13 10.70 -14.04
C ILE A 89 20.62 10.97 -13.86
N GLU A 90 21.46 10.46 -14.76
CA GLU A 90 22.92 10.66 -14.76
C GLU A 90 23.39 11.40 -16.04
N GLY A 91 22.45 11.95 -16.82
CA GLY A 91 22.71 12.66 -18.07
C GLY A 91 23.24 11.78 -19.22
N LYS A 92 23.24 10.45 -19.10
CA LYS A 92 23.83 9.51 -20.08
C LYS A 92 22.84 9.12 -21.18
N LEU A 93 22.27 10.11 -21.86
CA LEU A 93 21.22 9.95 -22.89
C LEU A 93 21.71 10.13 -24.33
N ASN A 94 22.94 9.72 -24.64
CA ASN A 94 23.64 10.03 -25.90
C ASN A 94 23.32 9.11 -27.10
N LYS A 95 22.16 8.45 -27.12
CA LYS A 95 21.79 7.54 -28.20
C LYS A 95 21.24 8.29 -29.41
N LYS A 96 21.95 8.23 -30.54
CA LYS A 96 21.66 9.01 -31.75
C LYS A 96 20.26 8.75 -32.31
N GLU A 97 19.83 7.49 -32.30
CA GLU A 97 18.51 7.07 -32.78
C GLU A 97 17.40 7.73 -31.95
N LEU A 98 17.52 7.70 -30.62
CA LEU A 98 16.55 8.34 -29.72
C LEU A 98 16.45 9.85 -29.98
N ILE A 99 17.58 10.55 -30.04
CA ILE A 99 17.59 12.00 -30.25
C ILE A 99 17.00 12.35 -31.61
N LYS A 100 17.36 11.63 -32.67
CA LYS A 100 16.79 11.80 -34.01
C LYS A 100 15.27 11.64 -33.98
N ASP A 101 14.77 10.60 -33.32
CA ASP A 101 13.33 10.35 -33.26
C ASP A 101 12.62 11.45 -32.45
N LEU A 102 13.16 11.84 -31.30
CA LEU A 102 12.59 12.90 -30.44
C LEU A 102 12.44 14.25 -31.16
N LYS A 103 13.42 14.65 -31.98
CA LYS A 103 13.33 15.90 -32.78
C LYS A 103 12.14 15.87 -33.75
N ASN A 104 11.91 14.71 -34.36
CA ASN A 104 10.81 14.49 -35.31
C ASN A 104 9.45 14.18 -34.64
N TYR A 105 9.46 13.87 -33.35
CA TYR A 105 8.26 13.47 -32.61
C TYR A 105 7.34 14.66 -32.32
N ASN A 106 6.08 14.55 -32.73
CA ASN A 106 5.10 15.65 -32.63
C ASN A 106 4.05 15.47 -31.53
N LYS A 107 4.03 14.31 -30.86
CA LYS A 107 3.22 14.12 -29.65
C LYS A 107 4.00 14.56 -28.42
N LYS A 108 3.53 14.24 -27.21
CA LYS A 108 4.06 14.84 -25.97
C LYS A 108 5.35 14.18 -25.50
N ILE A 109 6.33 15.03 -25.20
CA ILE A 109 7.62 14.67 -24.61
C ILE A 109 7.66 15.25 -23.20
N CYS A 110 8.06 14.43 -22.23
CA CYS A 110 8.31 14.81 -20.86
C CYS A 110 9.76 14.47 -20.50
N TRP A 111 10.65 15.46 -20.56
CA TRP A 111 12.05 15.31 -20.18
C TRP A 111 12.23 15.62 -18.70
N ILE A 112 12.86 14.72 -17.97
CA ILE A 112 13.09 14.83 -16.54
C ILE A 112 14.60 14.72 -16.29
N GLY A 113 15.19 15.74 -15.66
CA GLY A 113 16.60 15.74 -15.29
C GLY A 113 17.56 16.20 -16.38
N GLU A 114 18.76 15.66 -16.32
CA GLU A 114 19.94 16.06 -17.09
C GLU A 114 19.90 15.62 -18.56
N GLY A 115 20.86 16.11 -19.37
CA GLY A 115 21.07 15.71 -20.77
C GLY A 115 20.13 16.35 -21.79
N ILE A 116 19.21 17.22 -21.37
CA ILE A 116 18.25 17.92 -22.24
C ILE A 116 18.94 18.81 -23.29
N ASP A 117 20.15 19.29 -22.99
CA ASP A 117 20.98 20.08 -23.89
C ASP A 117 21.24 19.36 -25.22
N ILE A 118 21.37 18.03 -25.22
CA ILE A 118 21.55 17.22 -26.43
C ILE A 118 20.33 17.32 -27.37
N LEU A 119 19.12 17.39 -26.80
CA LEU A 119 17.90 17.57 -27.58
C LEU A 119 17.79 19.00 -28.12
N LEU A 120 18.09 20.00 -27.28
CA LEU A 120 17.98 21.42 -27.63
C LEU A 120 19.07 21.87 -28.62
N GLN A 121 20.22 21.21 -28.65
CA GLN A 121 21.34 21.58 -29.51
C GLN A 121 20.96 21.49 -30.99
N ASN A 122 21.12 22.61 -31.71
CA ASN A 122 20.84 22.75 -33.13
C ASN A 122 19.41 22.30 -33.53
N ASP A 123 18.42 22.47 -32.65
CA ASP A 123 17.01 22.19 -32.95
C ASP A 123 16.20 23.49 -33.04
N PRO A 124 15.70 23.88 -34.23
CA PRO A 124 14.89 25.10 -34.38
C PRO A 124 13.48 24.96 -33.78
N LYS A 125 13.07 23.76 -33.34
CA LYS A 125 11.72 23.51 -32.81
C LYS A 125 11.46 24.17 -31.47
N TYR A 126 12.48 24.29 -30.62
CA TYR A 126 12.37 24.84 -29.27
C TYR A 126 13.30 26.03 -29.12
N ASN A 127 12.83 27.10 -28.48
CA ASN A 127 13.64 28.29 -28.22
C ASN A 127 13.87 28.43 -26.70
N MET A 128 14.59 27.43 -26.18
CA MET A 128 15.07 27.32 -24.81
C MET A 128 16.55 26.97 -24.82
N GLY A 129 17.33 27.51 -23.88
CA GLY A 129 18.73 27.14 -23.70
C GLY A 129 18.98 26.50 -22.34
N PHE A 130 19.86 25.50 -22.30
CA PHE A 130 20.47 25.05 -21.05
C PHE A 130 21.30 26.20 -20.47
N LEU A 131 21.05 26.53 -19.20
CA LEU A 131 21.76 27.60 -18.52
C LEU A 131 22.88 27.04 -17.64
N ASP A 132 22.51 26.22 -16.66
CA ASP A 132 23.43 25.69 -15.65
C ASP A 132 22.79 24.52 -14.89
N SER A 133 23.61 23.87 -14.06
CA SER A 133 23.21 22.89 -13.06
C SER A 133 23.41 23.49 -11.67
N LYS A 134 22.32 23.66 -10.90
CA LYS A 134 22.34 24.35 -9.58
C LYS A 134 22.16 23.37 -8.43
N SER A 135 23.07 23.38 -7.46
CA SER A 135 23.03 22.55 -6.25
C SER A 135 22.78 23.35 -4.95
N ASP A 136 22.65 24.68 -5.05
CA ASP A 136 22.37 25.59 -3.94
C ASP A 136 20.87 25.90 -3.76
N ILE A 137 20.01 25.10 -4.41
CA ILE A 137 18.55 25.26 -4.36
C ILE A 137 18.00 24.75 -3.03
N THR A 138 17.22 25.60 -2.35
CA THR A 138 16.64 25.30 -1.04
C THR A 138 15.12 25.47 -1.00
N GLU A 139 14.54 26.02 -2.06
CA GLU A 139 13.12 26.39 -2.11
C GLU A 139 12.50 26.05 -3.46
N VAL A 140 11.22 25.66 -3.44
CA VAL A 140 10.37 25.54 -4.62
C VAL A 140 9.07 26.32 -4.42
N TYR A 141 8.64 26.99 -5.49
CA TYR A 141 7.44 27.81 -5.55
C TYR A 141 6.48 27.22 -6.57
N TYR A 142 5.27 26.92 -6.13
CA TYR A 142 4.27 26.26 -6.96
C TYR A 142 2.83 26.72 -6.68
N SER A 143 2.01 26.75 -7.73
CA SER A 143 0.56 26.86 -7.60
C SER A 143 -0.11 25.98 -8.65
N ASN A 144 -1.18 25.29 -8.26
CA ASN A 144 -2.03 24.55 -9.18
C ASN A 144 -2.93 25.47 -10.04
N LYS A 145 -2.88 26.79 -9.83
CA LYS A 145 -3.57 27.81 -10.63
C LYS A 145 -2.61 28.39 -11.67
N GLU A 146 -3.11 28.59 -12.89
CA GLU A 146 -2.32 29.21 -13.96
C GLU A 146 -2.14 30.73 -13.77
N ASN A 147 -1.09 31.29 -14.36
CA ASN A 147 -0.80 32.74 -14.44
C ASN A 147 -0.72 33.44 -13.07
N ILE A 148 -0.25 32.73 -12.05
CA ILE A 148 -0.02 33.27 -10.72
C ILE A 148 1.38 33.89 -10.63
N ASN A 149 1.48 35.06 -9.99
CA ASN A 149 2.77 35.68 -9.69
C ASN A 149 3.50 34.83 -8.63
N ILE A 150 4.82 34.67 -8.74
CA ILE A 150 5.66 33.87 -7.84
C ILE A 150 5.40 34.23 -6.36
N SER A 151 5.20 35.52 -6.04
CA SER A 151 4.93 35.98 -4.66
C SER A 151 3.61 35.46 -4.05
N LYS A 152 2.71 34.93 -4.88
CA LYS A 152 1.44 34.31 -4.47
C LYS A 152 1.45 32.79 -4.57
N MET A 153 2.54 32.20 -5.06
CA MET A 153 2.70 30.75 -5.12
C MET A 153 2.98 30.19 -3.72
N GLY A 154 2.60 28.93 -3.49
CA GLY A 154 2.99 28.22 -2.28
C GLY A 154 4.49 28.02 -2.26
N LYS A 155 5.12 28.38 -1.14
CA LYS A 155 6.55 28.15 -0.87
C LYS A 155 6.73 26.83 -0.12
N PHE A 156 7.69 26.04 -0.56
CA PHE A 156 8.09 24.81 0.09
C PHE A 156 9.62 24.72 0.17
N TYR A 157 10.12 24.16 1.26
CA TYR A 157 11.54 23.99 1.48
C TYR A 157 12.00 22.63 0.95
N LEU A 158 13.21 22.60 0.41
CA LEU A 158 13.86 21.41 -0.11
C LEU A 158 15.08 21.11 0.75
N ASP A 159 15.15 19.88 1.26
CA ASP A 159 16.33 19.35 1.94
C ASP A 159 17.18 18.56 0.94
N SER A 160 17.72 19.25 -0.06
CA SER A 160 18.46 18.61 -1.15
C SER A 160 19.74 19.38 -1.44
N LYS A 161 20.87 18.68 -1.41
CA LYS A 161 22.17 19.15 -1.94
C LYS A 161 22.38 18.75 -3.40
N GLU A 162 21.33 18.23 -4.02
CA GLU A 162 21.36 17.67 -5.36
C GLU A 162 21.28 18.74 -6.43
N SER A 163 21.80 18.40 -7.61
CA SER A 163 21.79 19.28 -8.78
C SER A 163 20.43 19.31 -9.46
N PHE A 164 20.00 20.52 -9.83
CA PHE A 164 18.82 20.82 -10.62
C PHE A 164 19.24 21.38 -11.98
N THR A 165 18.75 20.78 -13.07
CA THR A 165 18.93 21.31 -14.43
C THR A 165 18.11 22.57 -14.65
N VAL A 166 18.76 23.71 -14.90
CA VAL A 166 18.07 24.99 -15.12
C VAL A 166 18.06 25.34 -16.60
N LEU A 167 16.86 25.61 -17.12
CA LEU A 167 16.67 26.11 -18.48
C LEU A 167 16.28 27.59 -18.47
N LYS A 168 16.68 28.30 -19.54
CA LYS A 168 16.22 29.65 -19.83
C LYS A 168 15.31 29.63 -21.06
N PRO A 169 14.00 29.86 -20.90
CA PRO A 169 13.12 30.05 -22.05
C PRO A 169 13.33 31.43 -22.68
N TYR A 170 13.51 31.45 -24.00
CA TYR A 170 13.58 32.67 -24.81
C TYR A 170 12.29 32.90 -25.62
N SER A 171 11.51 31.83 -25.81
CA SER A 171 10.22 31.85 -26.46
C SER A 171 9.14 32.54 -25.63
N LYS A 172 8.30 33.37 -26.26
CA LYS A 172 7.08 33.90 -25.64
C LYS A 172 5.99 32.84 -25.47
N GLU A 173 6.09 31.72 -26.20
CA GLU A 173 5.16 30.59 -26.11
C GLU A 173 5.49 29.65 -24.94
N ALA A 174 6.70 29.75 -24.38
CA ALA A 174 7.11 28.92 -23.25
C ALA A 174 6.37 29.34 -21.97
N LYS A 175 5.82 28.35 -21.27
CA LYS A 175 5.15 28.53 -19.98
C LYS A 175 5.98 27.93 -18.87
N ILE A 176 6.08 28.65 -17.75
CA ILE A 176 6.73 28.17 -16.52
C ILE A 176 5.63 27.89 -15.50
N TYR A 177 5.61 26.67 -14.96
CA TYR A 177 4.57 26.23 -14.01
C TYR A 177 5.04 26.23 -12.56
N ALA A 178 6.35 26.20 -12.34
CA ALA A 178 6.95 26.18 -11.02
C ALA A 178 8.35 26.80 -11.08
N TYR A 179 8.83 27.30 -9.95
CA TYR A 179 10.13 27.97 -9.83
C TYR A 179 10.95 27.36 -8.69
N LEU A 180 12.26 27.24 -8.90
CA LEU A 180 13.26 26.96 -7.88
C LEU A 180 13.84 28.28 -7.36
N SER A 181 14.39 28.26 -6.15
CA SER A 181 15.09 29.40 -5.55
C SER A 181 16.22 28.95 -4.62
N ASN A 182 17.31 29.72 -4.61
CA ASN A 182 18.41 29.63 -3.65
C ASN A 182 18.31 30.70 -2.53
N GLY A 183 17.15 31.35 -2.42
CA GLY A 183 16.88 32.46 -1.51
C GLY A 183 17.26 33.84 -2.06
N LYS A 184 17.93 33.92 -3.22
CA LYS A 184 18.30 35.18 -3.88
C LYS A 184 17.64 35.32 -5.24
N ASP A 185 17.77 34.30 -6.08
CA ASP A 185 17.31 34.28 -7.46
C ASP A 185 16.24 33.22 -7.67
N TYR A 186 15.42 33.41 -8.71
CA TYR A 186 14.41 32.44 -9.14
C TYR A 186 14.81 31.80 -10.46
N PHE A 187 14.63 30.49 -10.55
CA PHE A 187 14.95 29.69 -11.73
C PHE A 187 13.72 28.88 -12.17
N PRO A 188 13.47 28.68 -13.47
CA PRO A 188 12.37 27.82 -13.91
C PRO A 188 12.57 26.36 -13.46
N TYR A 189 11.60 25.80 -12.75
CA TYR A 189 11.60 24.39 -12.34
C TYR A 189 10.97 23.49 -13.40
N ILE A 190 9.74 23.84 -13.80
CA ILE A 190 8.92 23.09 -14.76
C ILE A 190 8.54 24.03 -15.90
N VAL A 191 8.97 23.66 -17.11
CA VAL A 191 8.80 24.48 -18.31
C VAL A 191 8.09 23.66 -19.38
N ASN A 192 7.15 24.27 -20.08
CA ASN A 192 6.55 23.71 -21.28
C ASN A 192 6.77 24.65 -22.46
N GLU A 193 7.27 24.11 -23.57
CA GLU A 193 7.22 24.76 -24.87
C GLU A 193 6.71 23.77 -25.91
N LYS A 194 5.60 24.12 -26.58
CA LYS A 194 4.95 23.29 -27.61
C LYS A 194 4.63 21.88 -27.07
N ASN A 195 5.29 20.85 -27.59
CA ASN A 195 5.09 19.46 -27.20
C ASN A 195 6.10 18.95 -26.16
N LEU A 196 7.10 19.76 -25.78
CA LEU A 196 8.12 19.41 -24.80
C LEU A 196 7.79 19.98 -23.42
N TRP A 197 7.75 19.11 -22.43
CA TRP A 197 7.78 19.45 -21.02
C TRP A 197 9.18 19.13 -20.48
N HIS A 198 9.74 20.03 -19.71
CA HIS A 198 10.99 19.82 -18.99
C HIS A 198 10.73 19.98 -17.49
N ILE A 199 11.16 18.99 -16.72
CA ILE A 199 11.14 18.98 -15.26
C ILE A 199 12.59 18.83 -14.80
N SER A 200 13.08 19.84 -14.08
CA SER A 200 14.49 19.95 -13.69
C SER A 200 15.04 18.72 -12.94
N ARG A 201 14.23 18.16 -12.04
CA ARG A 201 14.54 16.99 -11.21
C ARG A 201 13.25 16.51 -10.55
N ILE A 202 13.17 15.23 -10.19
CA ILE A 202 12.16 14.70 -9.28
C ILE A 202 12.83 13.88 -8.19
N ASP A 203 12.16 13.74 -7.05
CA ASP A 203 12.58 12.91 -5.92
C ASP A 203 11.33 12.40 -5.22
N ASP A 204 11.13 11.08 -5.21
CA ASP A 204 9.87 10.41 -4.81
C ASP A 204 9.60 10.39 -3.30
N ASN A 205 10.43 11.09 -2.52
CA ASN A 205 10.27 11.29 -1.08
C ASN A 205 10.26 12.78 -0.68
N SER A 206 9.93 13.68 -1.61
CA SER A 206 9.82 15.11 -1.30
C SER A 206 8.67 15.79 -2.06
N VAL A 207 8.40 17.05 -1.66
CA VAL A 207 7.33 17.89 -2.21
C VAL A 207 7.38 18.05 -3.73
N ILE A 208 8.56 17.93 -4.34
CA ILE A 208 8.71 18.04 -5.80
C ILE A 208 8.08 16.86 -6.54
N PHE A 209 7.93 15.69 -5.91
CA PHE A 209 7.16 14.58 -6.49
C PHE A 209 5.67 14.89 -6.54
N TYR A 210 5.13 15.56 -5.51
CA TYR A 210 3.74 16.01 -5.50
C TYR A 210 3.50 17.11 -6.54
N ILE A 211 4.43 18.06 -6.68
CA ILE A 211 4.37 19.08 -7.74
C ILE A 211 4.38 18.41 -9.11
N PHE A 212 5.31 17.48 -9.36
CA PHE A 212 5.36 16.70 -10.59
C PHE A 212 4.04 15.94 -10.83
N SER A 213 3.49 15.30 -9.80
CA SER A 213 2.23 14.56 -9.85
C SER A 213 1.03 15.45 -10.23
N ASP A 214 0.97 16.70 -9.74
CA ASP A 214 -0.08 17.63 -10.17
C ASP A 214 0.15 18.13 -11.61
N ILE A 215 1.41 18.32 -12.01
CA ILE A 215 1.76 18.72 -13.39
C ILE A 215 1.35 17.67 -14.42
N LEU A 216 1.35 16.39 -14.07
CA LEU A 216 0.86 15.33 -14.96
C LEU A 216 -0.60 15.57 -15.38
N ASN A 217 -1.42 16.26 -14.59
CA ASN A 217 -2.78 16.64 -15.01
C ASN A 217 -2.76 17.55 -16.25
N TYR A 218 -1.81 18.48 -16.36
CA TYR A 218 -1.64 19.31 -17.56
C TYR A 218 -1.11 18.50 -18.75
N ILE A 219 -0.18 17.57 -18.51
CA ILE A 219 0.41 16.72 -19.55
C ILE A 219 -0.65 15.80 -20.16
N PHE A 220 -1.45 15.13 -19.32
CA PHE A 220 -2.53 14.22 -19.72
C PHE A 220 -3.87 14.92 -19.97
N LYS A 221 -3.93 16.25 -19.83
CA LYS A 221 -5.13 17.08 -20.05
C LYS A 221 -6.33 16.65 -19.19
N VAL A 222 -6.09 16.37 -17.91
CA VAL A 222 -7.12 16.15 -16.91
C VAL A 222 -7.68 17.50 -16.47
N ASP A 223 -8.97 17.73 -16.71
CA ASP A 223 -9.67 18.98 -16.41
C ASP A 223 -10.78 18.82 -15.35
N LYS A 224 -11.08 17.58 -14.94
CA LYS A 224 -12.05 17.23 -13.91
C LYS A 224 -11.38 16.51 -12.77
N PHE A 225 -11.52 17.07 -11.58
CA PHE A 225 -10.95 16.55 -10.35
C PHE A 225 -12.07 16.15 -9.41
N LYS A 226 -11.88 15.01 -8.72
CA LYS A 226 -12.68 14.69 -7.55
C LYS A 226 -12.17 15.50 -6.36
N GLU A 227 -13.00 15.67 -5.35
CA GLU A 227 -12.54 16.22 -4.08
C GLU A 227 -11.51 15.30 -3.43
N GLY A 228 -10.56 15.90 -2.72
CA GLY A 228 -9.50 15.16 -2.06
C GLY A 228 -10.04 14.37 -0.87
N LYS A 229 -9.54 13.15 -0.68
CA LYS A 229 -9.99 12.28 0.42
C LYS A 229 -8.87 11.96 1.40
N VAL A 230 -9.23 11.76 2.66
CA VAL A 230 -8.34 11.32 3.74
C VAL A 230 -8.84 10.01 4.33
N PHE A 231 -7.97 9.05 4.63
CA PHE A 231 -8.34 7.91 5.48
C PHE A 231 -7.54 7.90 6.79
N ILE A 232 -8.15 7.32 7.82
CA ILE A 232 -7.50 6.97 9.08
C ILE A 232 -7.44 5.44 9.16
N ARG A 233 -6.25 4.90 9.45
CA ARG A 233 -6.05 3.48 9.72
C ARG A 233 -5.68 3.25 11.18
N ILE A 234 -6.31 2.26 11.81
CA ILE A 234 -5.95 1.80 13.15
C ILE A 234 -4.96 0.65 12.99
N GLU A 235 -3.74 0.89 13.44
CA GLU A 235 -2.57 0.05 13.20
C GLU A 235 -2.41 -1.07 14.24
N ASP A 236 -1.75 -2.16 13.83
CA ASP A 236 -1.34 -3.29 14.66
C ASP A 236 -2.46 -3.88 15.53
N VAL A 237 -3.65 -4.08 14.95
CA VAL A 237 -4.76 -4.68 15.67
C VAL A 237 -4.60 -6.19 15.67
N HIS A 238 -4.35 -6.78 16.84
CA HIS A 238 -4.11 -8.23 17.02
C HIS A 238 -4.79 -8.78 18.29
N PRO A 239 -4.89 -10.11 18.48
CA PRO A 239 -5.69 -10.73 19.54
C PRO A 239 -5.30 -10.41 20.99
N LEU A 240 -4.15 -9.75 21.23
CA LEU A 240 -3.71 -9.34 22.56
C LEU A 240 -3.88 -7.83 22.81
N ARG A 241 -4.48 -7.10 21.87
CA ARG A 241 -4.83 -5.68 22.08
C ARG A 241 -5.99 -5.55 23.07
N ASP A 242 -5.98 -4.44 23.81
CA ASP A 242 -7.04 -4.10 24.75
C ASP A 242 -8.36 -3.83 23.99
N ILE A 243 -9.33 -4.73 24.19
CA ILE A 243 -10.64 -4.67 23.53
C ILE A 243 -11.45 -3.43 23.93
N ASN A 244 -11.26 -2.88 25.13
CA ASN A 244 -11.99 -1.70 25.58
C ASN A 244 -11.46 -0.45 24.88
N LYS A 245 -10.13 -0.37 24.69
CA LYS A 245 -9.53 0.71 23.88
C LYS A 245 -10.01 0.64 22.43
N LEU A 246 -10.05 -0.55 21.83
CA LEU A 246 -10.55 -0.74 20.46
C LEU A 246 -12.01 -0.31 20.30
N LYS A 247 -12.88 -0.67 21.25
CA LYS A 247 -14.28 -0.21 21.27
C LYS A 247 -14.39 1.30 21.42
N ALA A 248 -13.62 1.90 22.33
CA ALA A 248 -13.61 3.35 22.54
C ALA A 248 -13.18 4.12 21.28
N ILE A 249 -12.15 3.62 20.56
CA ILE A 249 -11.72 4.17 19.27
C ILE A 249 -12.86 4.12 18.25
N ALA A 250 -13.52 2.96 18.12
CA ALA A 250 -14.62 2.79 17.17
C ALA A 250 -15.84 3.64 17.52
N ASP A 251 -16.20 3.76 18.80
CA ASP A 251 -17.29 4.62 19.25
C ASP A 251 -17.03 6.09 18.94
N TYR A 252 -15.80 6.55 19.21
CA TYR A 252 -15.40 7.92 18.91
C TYR A 252 -15.46 8.20 17.40
N LEU A 253 -14.78 7.40 16.57
CA LEU A 253 -14.75 7.62 15.12
C LEU A 253 -16.15 7.55 14.50
N TYR A 254 -17.00 6.63 14.98
CA TYR A 254 -18.40 6.57 14.57
C TYR A 254 -19.19 7.81 14.96
N SER A 255 -19.01 8.32 16.19
CA SER A 255 -19.69 9.54 16.65
C SER A 255 -19.28 10.79 15.86
N GLU A 256 -18.10 10.76 15.23
CA GLU A 256 -17.59 11.84 14.38
C GLU A 256 -17.91 11.65 12.89
N ASP A 257 -18.67 10.59 12.53
CA ASP A 257 -18.98 10.16 11.17
C ASP A 257 -17.73 9.84 10.32
N VAL A 258 -16.67 9.33 10.96
CA VAL A 258 -15.38 9.01 10.32
C VAL A 258 -15.27 7.50 10.03
N PRO A 259 -15.39 7.06 8.76
CA PRO A 259 -15.01 5.70 8.38
C PRO A 259 -13.50 5.50 8.54
N PHE A 260 -13.09 4.28 8.90
CA PHE A 260 -11.69 3.97 9.17
C PHE A 260 -11.32 2.54 8.73
N MET A 261 -10.03 2.31 8.56
CA MET A 261 -9.47 0.98 8.27
C MET A 261 -8.91 0.35 9.54
N ILE A 262 -8.96 -0.98 9.63
CA ILE A 262 -8.41 -1.79 10.72
C ILE A 262 -7.32 -2.67 10.10
N ALA A 263 -6.06 -2.38 10.39
CA ALA A 263 -4.92 -3.21 10.01
C ALA A 263 -4.85 -4.41 10.95
N LEU A 264 -5.50 -5.52 10.53
CA LEU A 264 -5.67 -6.71 11.37
C LEU A 264 -4.53 -7.70 11.14
N ILE A 265 -3.91 -8.12 12.24
CA ILE A 265 -2.98 -9.25 12.33
C ILE A 265 -3.76 -10.44 12.94
N PRO A 266 -4.20 -11.44 12.16
CA PRO A 266 -5.11 -12.48 12.66
C PRO A 266 -4.51 -13.39 13.73
N THR A 267 -3.18 -13.54 13.76
CA THR A 267 -2.48 -14.43 14.68
C THR A 267 -1.27 -13.72 15.28
N PHE A 268 -1.21 -13.61 16.60
CA PHE A 268 -0.06 -13.09 17.32
C PHE A 268 0.82 -14.25 17.81
N VAL A 269 2.12 -14.18 17.56
CA VAL A 269 3.11 -15.14 18.05
C VAL A 269 3.98 -14.47 19.11
N ASP A 270 3.94 -15.01 20.32
CA ASP A 270 4.80 -14.56 21.41
C ASP A 270 6.22 -15.10 21.20
N THR A 271 7.20 -14.22 21.03
CA THR A 271 8.60 -14.59 20.78
C THR A 271 9.32 -15.15 22.01
N LYS A 272 8.86 -14.82 23.22
CA LYS A 272 9.45 -15.31 24.47
C LYS A 272 9.01 -16.74 24.76
N THR A 273 7.73 -17.03 24.52
CA THR A 273 7.14 -18.34 24.86
C THR A 273 6.96 -19.26 23.65
N GLY A 274 6.98 -18.72 22.43
CA GLY A 274 6.62 -19.42 21.21
C GLY A 274 5.12 -19.71 21.07
N TYR A 275 4.29 -19.17 21.97
CA TYR A 275 2.85 -19.44 21.99
C TYR A 275 2.14 -18.68 20.86
N ILE A 276 1.27 -19.40 20.15
CA ILE A 276 0.50 -18.88 19.01
C ILE A 276 -0.89 -18.51 19.50
N ASN A 277 -1.20 -17.22 19.51
CA ASN A 277 -2.49 -16.64 19.86
C ASN A 277 -3.27 -16.31 18.58
N SER A 278 -4.03 -17.28 18.10
CA SER A 278 -4.94 -17.11 16.97
C SER A 278 -6.20 -16.38 17.41
N MET A 279 -6.73 -15.49 16.57
CA MET A 279 -8.00 -14.82 16.86
C MET A 279 -9.16 -15.80 17.10
N SER A 280 -9.16 -16.97 16.45
CA SER A 280 -10.14 -18.05 16.67
C SER A 280 -10.24 -18.50 18.13
N ASP A 281 -9.18 -18.34 18.91
CA ASP A 281 -9.15 -18.74 20.31
C ASP A 281 -9.60 -17.58 21.25
N GLN A 282 -9.90 -16.39 20.70
CA GLN A 282 -10.25 -15.16 21.44
C GLN A 282 -11.61 -14.60 21.01
N LYS A 283 -12.70 -15.13 21.59
CA LYS A 283 -14.07 -14.74 21.25
C LYS A 283 -14.34 -13.24 21.45
N GLU A 284 -13.91 -12.67 22.58
CA GLU A 284 -14.15 -11.26 22.89
C GLU A 284 -13.45 -10.31 21.90
N PHE A 285 -12.28 -10.72 21.40
CA PHE A 285 -11.57 -9.99 20.35
C PHE A 285 -12.33 -10.05 19.03
N ILE A 286 -12.81 -11.23 18.61
CA ILE A 286 -13.63 -11.38 17.40
C ILE A 286 -14.89 -10.50 17.47
N ASP A 287 -15.60 -10.54 18.60
CA ASP A 287 -16.81 -9.74 18.80
C ASP A 287 -16.48 -8.24 18.78
N THR A 288 -15.31 -7.85 19.29
CA THR A 288 -14.81 -6.47 19.22
C THR A 288 -14.51 -6.04 17.79
N ILE A 289 -13.84 -6.86 16.97
CA ILE A 289 -13.57 -6.50 15.56
C ILE A 289 -14.88 -6.36 14.77
N LYS A 290 -15.86 -7.24 14.99
CA LYS A 290 -17.20 -7.10 14.39
C LYS A 290 -17.89 -5.82 14.83
N TYR A 291 -17.81 -5.48 16.11
CA TYR A 291 -18.32 -4.21 16.63
C TYR A 291 -17.67 -3.01 15.94
N MET A 292 -16.33 -3.01 15.78
CA MET A 292 -15.64 -1.95 15.04
C MET A 292 -16.13 -1.86 13.59
N GLN A 293 -16.43 -2.99 12.92
CA GLN A 293 -16.98 -3.00 11.57
C GLN A 293 -18.39 -2.41 11.48
N GLU A 294 -19.25 -2.71 12.47
CA GLU A 294 -20.59 -2.10 12.62
C GLU A 294 -20.49 -0.58 12.81
N LYS A 295 -19.42 -0.12 13.45
CA LYS A 295 -19.09 1.29 13.70
C LYS A 295 -18.32 1.97 12.56
N GLY A 296 -18.42 1.45 11.34
CA GLY A 296 -17.81 2.08 10.17
C GLY A 296 -16.40 1.55 9.82
N GLY A 297 -15.79 0.75 10.69
CA GLY A 297 -14.51 0.11 10.45
C GLY A 297 -14.51 -0.85 9.25
N THR A 298 -13.36 -0.94 8.59
CA THR A 298 -13.12 -1.87 7.49
C THR A 298 -11.84 -2.63 7.72
N VAL A 299 -11.90 -3.96 7.72
CA VAL A 299 -10.70 -4.77 7.92
C VAL A 299 -9.85 -4.81 6.65
N ILE A 300 -8.55 -4.58 6.80
CA ILE A 300 -7.52 -4.96 5.84
C ILE A 300 -6.58 -5.98 6.52
N LEU A 301 -5.98 -6.86 5.72
CA LEU A 301 -5.03 -7.83 6.24
C LEU A 301 -3.64 -7.19 6.35
N HIS A 302 -3.10 -7.12 7.57
CA HIS A 302 -1.78 -6.58 7.87
C HIS A 302 -0.77 -7.72 8.08
N GLY A 303 -0.59 -8.52 7.03
CA GLY A 303 0.10 -9.81 7.14
C GLY A 303 -0.70 -10.89 7.89
N TYR A 304 -0.10 -12.05 8.12
CA TYR A 304 -0.71 -13.14 8.89
C TYR A 304 -0.25 -13.11 10.35
N THR A 305 1.06 -12.99 10.55
CA THR A 305 1.67 -12.92 11.88
C THR A 305 2.52 -11.67 12.08
N HIS A 306 2.72 -10.85 11.04
CA HIS A 306 3.57 -9.65 11.14
C HIS A 306 5.01 -10.01 11.57
N GLN A 307 5.48 -11.17 11.13
CA GLN A 307 6.84 -11.65 11.36
C GLN A 307 7.22 -12.73 10.35
N ASN A 308 8.49 -12.74 9.95
CA ASN A 308 9.05 -13.77 9.07
C ASN A 308 9.79 -14.89 9.83
N SER A 309 10.15 -14.65 11.10
CA SER A 309 10.94 -15.56 11.93
C SER A 309 10.38 -15.63 13.35
N LYS A 310 10.87 -16.57 14.17
CA LYS A 310 10.51 -16.67 15.60
C LYS A 310 11.27 -15.66 16.48
N GLU A 311 12.28 -14.98 15.92
CA GLU A 311 13.08 -13.97 16.61
C GLU A 311 12.44 -12.58 16.51
N GLU A 312 11.63 -12.36 15.48
CA GLU A 312 10.84 -11.12 15.29
C GLU A 312 9.54 -11.20 16.08
N ALA A 313 9.24 -10.15 16.86
CA ALA A 313 7.96 -10.03 17.56
C ALA A 313 6.84 -9.70 16.58
N SER A 314 5.70 -10.37 16.73
CA SER A 314 4.48 -10.01 15.98
C SER A 314 4.12 -8.55 16.28
N GLY A 315 3.95 -7.74 15.23
CA GLY A 315 3.70 -6.30 15.33
C GLY A 315 4.97 -5.43 15.22
N GLU A 316 6.16 -6.04 15.20
CA GLU A 316 7.45 -5.35 15.06
C GLU A 316 8.32 -5.95 13.93
N GLY A 317 7.82 -7.02 13.28
CA GLY A 317 8.57 -7.84 12.35
C GLY A 317 8.28 -7.51 10.88
N TYR A 318 9.19 -7.93 10.00
CA TYR A 318 9.08 -7.67 8.57
C TYR A 318 8.62 -8.94 7.86
N GLU A 319 7.31 -9.19 7.78
CA GLU A 319 6.80 -10.48 7.27
C GLU A 319 7.24 -10.82 5.83
N PHE A 320 7.46 -9.80 4.98
CA PHE A 320 7.82 -9.98 3.57
C PHE A 320 9.20 -9.40 3.19
N TRP A 321 10.01 -9.05 4.19
CA TRP A 321 11.33 -8.43 4.01
C TRP A 321 12.31 -8.89 5.10
N ASN A 322 13.60 -8.97 4.81
CA ASN A 322 14.59 -9.22 5.86
C ASN A 322 14.99 -7.89 6.50
N GLY A 323 14.36 -7.52 7.62
CA GLY A 323 14.66 -6.27 8.33
C GLY A 323 16.10 -6.18 8.83
N LYS A 324 16.71 -7.31 9.23
CA LYS A 324 18.08 -7.37 9.77
C LYS A 324 19.15 -7.15 8.70
N GLU A 325 19.04 -7.84 7.56
CA GLU A 325 19.98 -7.68 6.45
C GLU A 325 19.62 -6.48 5.55
N ASN A 326 18.41 -5.94 5.74
CA ASN A 326 17.76 -4.97 4.87
C ASN A 326 17.85 -5.41 3.39
N ALA A 327 17.26 -6.58 3.11
CA ALA A 327 17.31 -7.29 1.84
C ALA A 327 16.05 -8.15 1.60
N PRO A 328 15.81 -8.62 0.36
CA PRO A 328 14.71 -9.54 0.06
C PRO A 328 14.83 -10.88 0.81
N LEU A 329 13.69 -11.49 1.14
CA LEU A 329 13.67 -12.83 1.73
C LEU A 329 14.20 -13.88 0.73
N LYS A 330 15.01 -14.83 1.22
CA LYS A 330 15.56 -15.95 0.45
C LYS A 330 14.63 -17.16 0.48
N VAL A 331 13.39 -16.97 0.03
CA VAL A 331 12.33 -17.99 0.02
C VAL A 331 11.68 -18.10 -1.37
N ASP A 332 10.97 -19.20 -1.61
CA ASP A 332 10.02 -19.27 -2.72
C ASP A 332 8.86 -18.32 -2.43
N MET A 333 8.89 -17.14 -3.05
CA MET A 333 7.96 -16.06 -2.75
C MET A 333 6.52 -16.40 -3.15
N GLU A 334 6.32 -17.19 -4.20
CA GLU A 334 4.98 -17.60 -4.62
C GLU A 334 4.32 -18.48 -3.56
N LYS A 335 5.04 -19.52 -3.12
CA LYS A 335 4.58 -20.39 -2.04
C LYS A 335 4.43 -19.64 -0.72
N TYR A 336 5.41 -18.79 -0.38
CA TYR A 336 5.42 -18.04 0.87
C TYR A 336 4.20 -17.12 0.98
N VAL A 337 3.94 -16.31 -0.06
CA VAL A 337 2.77 -15.42 -0.11
C VAL A 337 1.48 -16.23 -0.09
N TYR A 338 1.38 -17.30 -0.90
CA TYR A 338 0.18 -18.16 -0.93
C TYR A 338 -0.15 -18.71 0.47
N ASP A 339 0.86 -19.19 1.20
CA ASP A 339 0.68 -19.76 2.53
C ASP A 339 0.30 -18.70 3.57
N LYS A 340 0.99 -17.55 3.60
CA LYS A 340 0.71 -16.48 4.58
C LYS A 340 -0.64 -15.83 4.34
N VAL A 341 -0.90 -15.38 3.10
CA VAL A 341 -2.20 -14.79 2.71
C VAL A 341 -3.33 -15.79 2.91
N GLY A 342 -3.15 -17.04 2.50
CA GLY A 342 -4.16 -18.09 2.66
C GLY A 342 -4.52 -18.35 4.12
N LYS A 343 -3.53 -18.40 5.01
CA LYS A 343 -3.76 -18.54 6.46
C LYS A 343 -4.49 -17.33 7.02
N GLY A 344 -4.08 -16.11 6.68
CA GLY A 344 -4.73 -14.88 7.13
C GLY A 344 -6.20 -14.79 6.68
N ILE A 345 -6.46 -14.99 5.39
CA ILE A 345 -7.83 -14.96 4.83
C ILE A 345 -8.71 -16.03 5.49
N LYS A 346 -8.23 -17.28 5.60
CA LYS A 346 -9.00 -18.36 6.23
C LYS A 346 -9.34 -18.05 7.68
N GLU A 347 -8.37 -17.55 8.42
CA GLU A 347 -8.52 -17.24 9.84
C GLU A 347 -9.59 -16.15 10.06
N CYS A 348 -9.61 -15.12 9.22
CA CYS A 348 -10.66 -14.11 9.22
C CYS A 348 -12.02 -14.69 8.84
N VAL A 349 -12.11 -15.39 7.69
CA VAL A 349 -13.37 -15.88 7.11
C VAL A 349 -14.06 -16.89 8.02
N LYS A 350 -13.29 -17.78 8.68
CA LYS A 350 -13.80 -18.73 9.68
C LYS A 350 -14.56 -18.04 10.80
N ASN A 351 -14.17 -16.82 11.16
CA ASN A 351 -14.72 -16.02 12.23
C ASN A 351 -15.75 -14.97 11.76
N ASN A 352 -16.16 -15.03 10.49
CA ASN A 352 -17.03 -14.05 9.82
C ASN A 352 -16.46 -12.63 9.80
N ILE A 353 -15.14 -12.52 9.59
CA ILE A 353 -14.44 -11.27 9.36
C ILE A 353 -13.88 -11.32 7.94
N TYR A 354 -14.09 -10.25 7.17
CA TYR A 354 -13.88 -10.26 5.72
C TYR A 354 -12.95 -9.10 5.32
N PRO A 355 -11.64 -9.33 5.19
CA PRO A 355 -10.71 -8.29 4.78
C PRO A 355 -11.01 -7.82 3.35
N LEU A 356 -10.85 -6.52 3.09
CA LEU A 356 -11.09 -5.89 1.78
C LEU A 356 -9.81 -5.40 1.08
N GLY A 357 -8.71 -5.30 1.82
CA GLY A 357 -7.42 -4.89 1.30
C GLY A 357 -6.28 -5.59 2.01
N PHE A 358 -5.07 -5.34 1.54
CA PHE A 358 -3.84 -5.82 2.14
C PHE A 358 -2.87 -4.66 2.34
N GLU A 359 -2.09 -4.74 3.40
CA GLU A 359 -0.99 -3.82 3.65
C GLU A 359 0.15 -4.64 4.28
N ALA A 360 1.37 -4.46 3.77
CA ALA A 360 2.49 -5.26 4.24
C ALA A 360 3.07 -4.65 5.52
N PRO A 361 3.35 -5.46 6.55
CA PRO A 361 4.10 -5.03 7.73
C PRO A 361 5.28 -4.10 7.39
N HIS A 362 5.26 -2.90 7.98
CA HIS A 362 6.23 -1.82 7.76
C HIS A 362 6.41 -1.39 6.28
N TYR A 363 5.39 -1.58 5.45
CA TYR A 363 5.38 -1.34 4.00
C TYR A 363 6.47 -2.06 3.21
N ALA A 364 7.08 -3.09 3.80
CA ALA A 364 8.31 -3.65 3.32
C ALA A 364 8.08 -5.00 2.63
N MET A 365 8.25 -5.01 1.32
CA MET A 365 8.27 -6.24 0.53
C MET A 365 9.03 -6.03 -0.78
N ASP A 366 9.59 -7.11 -1.32
CA ASP A 366 10.26 -7.07 -2.62
C ASP A 366 9.27 -7.25 -3.80
N MET A 367 9.73 -6.94 -5.02
CA MET A 367 8.90 -6.95 -6.23
C MET A 367 8.22 -8.30 -6.51
N ARG A 368 8.81 -9.42 -6.08
CA ARG A 368 8.22 -10.74 -6.23
C ARG A 368 7.01 -10.88 -5.32
N ALA A 369 7.06 -10.37 -4.10
CA ALA A 369 5.96 -10.41 -3.14
C ALA A 369 4.78 -9.56 -3.65
N TYR A 370 5.05 -8.34 -4.09
CA TYR A 370 4.08 -7.44 -4.73
C TYR A 370 3.30 -8.14 -5.87
N LYS A 371 4.00 -8.77 -6.81
CA LYS A 371 3.38 -9.52 -7.93
C LYS A 371 2.49 -10.67 -7.48
N GLN A 372 2.83 -11.33 -6.36
CA GLN A 372 2.05 -12.44 -5.82
C GLN A 372 0.84 -11.94 -5.02
N ILE A 373 0.98 -10.88 -4.21
CA ILE A 373 -0.12 -10.27 -3.45
C ILE A 373 -1.23 -9.75 -4.38
N LYS A 374 -0.84 -9.12 -5.50
CA LYS A 374 -1.75 -8.63 -6.55
C LYS A 374 -2.70 -9.71 -7.10
N LYS A 375 -2.33 -10.99 -7.00
CA LYS A 375 -3.18 -12.12 -7.43
C LYS A 375 -4.33 -12.38 -6.46
N TYR A 376 -4.22 -12.00 -5.19
CA TYR A 376 -5.20 -12.34 -4.14
C TYR A 376 -6.00 -11.14 -3.65
N PHE A 377 -5.42 -9.94 -3.69
CA PHE A 377 -6.08 -8.70 -3.31
C PHE A 377 -6.13 -7.74 -4.51
N SER A 378 -7.28 -7.10 -4.72
CA SER A 378 -7.38 -5.94 -5.61
C SER A 378 -6.62 -4.75 -5.05
N THR A 379 -6.72 -4.55 -3.74
CA THR A 379 -6.41 -3.27 -3.11
C THR A 379 -5.26 -3.43 -2.14
N TYR A 380 -4.20 -2.67 -2.39
CA TYR A 380 -3.10 -2.47 -1.48
C TYR A 380 -3.24 -1.08 -0.83
N VAL A 381 -3.03 -0.99 0.48
CA VAL A 381 -3.03 0.28 1.22
C VAL A 381 -1.65 0.46 1.83
N GLY A 382 -1.11 1.69 1.89
CA GLY A 382 0.16 1.98 2.55
C GLY A 382 1.18 2.63 1.62
N GLN A 383 2.46 2.32 1.79
CA GLN A 383 3.56 2.83 0.96
C GLN A 383 4.11 1.77 0.01
N TYR A 384 4.80 2.22 -1.04
CA TYR A 384 5.44 1.35 -2.03
C TYR A 384 6.96 1.34 -1.85
N GLN A 385 7.53 0.15 -1.80
CA GLN A 385 8.97 -0.06 -1.83
C GLN A 385 9.42 -0.28 -3.28
N SER A 386 10.01 0.76 -3.88
CA SER A 386 10.39 0.75 -5.31
C SER A 386 11.67 -0.06 -5.61
N SER A 387 12.40 -0.49 -4.57
CA SER A 387 13.71 -1.12 -4.69
C SER A 387 13.85 -2.42 -3.91
N ASP A 388 14.42 -3.44 -4.57
CA ASP A 388 14.80 -4.71 -3.93
C ASP A 388 16.20 -4.64 -3.29
N LYS A 389 16.93 -3.52 -3.44
CA LYS A 389 18.31 -3.41 -2.90
C LYS A 389 18.33 -3.11 -1.41
N ARG A 390 17.45 -2.21 -0.97
CA ARG A 390 17.27 -1.73 0.40
C ARG A 390 15.83 -1.27 0.55
N PHE A 391 15.33 -1.27 1.79
CA PHE A 391 14.07 -0.63 2.14
C PHE A 391 14.06 0.82 1.64
N THR A 392 12.95 1.15 1.00
CA THR A 392 12.64 2.46 0.44
C THR A 392 11.15 2.63 0.58
N SER A 393 10.70 3.87 0.68
CA SER A 393 9.29 4.21 0.59
C SER A 393 9.09 5.21 -0.54
N THR A 394 7.86 5.23 -1.04
CA THR A 394 7.38 6.24 -1.97
C THR A 394 5.96 6.59 -1.56
N ALA A 395 5.74 7.86 -1.30
CA ALA A 395 4.44 8.41 -0.97
C ALA A 395 3.80 9.01 -2.23
N TYR A 396 2.72 8.41 -2.71
CA TYR A 396 1.99 8.92 -3.87
C TYR A 396 0.83 9.82 -3.43
N PRO A 397 0.43 10.82 -4.24
CA PRO A 397 -0.71 11.66 -3.91
C PRO A 397 -2.04 11.16 -4.46
N TYR A 398 -2.09 10.00 -5.14
CA TYR A 398 -3.27 9.50 -5.83
C TYR A 398 -3.53 8.02 -5.56
N ILE A 399 -4.79 7.61 -5.69
CA ILE A 399 -5.13 6.20 -5.90
C ILE A 399 -4.61 5.79 -7.29
N LEU A 400 -3.74 4.78 -7.34
CA LEU A 400 -3.19 4.25 -8.59
C LEU A 400 -3.98 3.01 -9.00
N LYS A 401 -4.22 2.83 -10.30
CA LYS A 401 -5.00 1.69 -10.81
C LYS A 401 -4.30 1.02 -11.99
N ASP A 402 -4.48 -0.30 -12.07
CA ASP A 402 -4.03 -1.15 -13.17
C ASP A 402 -2.56 -0.92 -13.59
N THR A 403 -1.68 -0.78 -12.60
CA THR A 403 -0.24 -0.63 -12.83
C THR A 403 0.44 -1.99 -13.00
N GLU A 404 1.76 -2.04 -13.21
CA GLU A 404 2.50 -3.30 -13.21
C GLU A 404 2.30 -4.05 -11.88
N ILE A 405 2.31 -3.33 -10.76
CA ILE A 405 2.36 -3.93 -9.42
C ILE A 405 1.02 -3.95 -8.68
N PHE A 406 0.11 -3.04 -8.99
CA PHE A 406 -1.15 -2.90 -8.24
C PHE A 406 -2.35 -3.02 -9.17
N ASN A 407 -3.46 -3.63 -8.68
CA ASN A 407 -4.75 -3.42 -9.32
C ASN A 407 -5.34 -2.09 -8.82
N ILE A 408 -5.31 -1.87 -7.50
CA ILE A 408 -5.60 -0.61 -6.83
C ILE A 408 -4.54 -0.40 -5.74
N PHE A 409 -3.95 0.78 -5.69
CA PHE A 409 -3.06 1.23 -4.62
C PHE A 409 -3.63 2.49 -3.97
N ILE A 410 -3.83 2.46 -2.65
CA ILE A 410 -4.29 3.61 -1.86
C ILE A 410 -3.12 4.08 -0.99
N PRO A 411 -2.55 5.26 -1.28
CA PRO A 411 -1.31 5.72 -0.64
C PRO A 411 -1.51 6.18 0.80
N GLU A 412 -0.57 5.82 1.66
CA GLU A 412 -0.35 6.52 2.92
C GLU A 412 0.84 7.47 2.79
N ASN A 413 0.67 8.70 3.26
CA ASN A 413 1.56 9.82 2.93
C ASN A 413 1.50 10.98 3.95
N LEU A 414 0.74 10.84 5.04
CA LEU A 414 0.69 11.83 6.12
C LEU A 414 1.55 11.44 7.32
N GLY A 415 1.95 10.17 7.44
CA GLY A 415 2.68 9.63 8.59
C GLY A 415 1.75 9.05 9.66
N TYR A 416 2.16 9.17 10.93
CA TYR A 416 1.42 8.63 12.07
C TYR A 416 1.54 9.51 13.31
N VAL A 417 0.67 9.23 14.28
CA VAL A 417 0.76 9.82 15.61
C VAL A 417 1.93 9.20 16.37
N GLU A 418 3.05 9.92 16.43
CA GLU A 418 4.23 9.55 17.21
C GLU A 418 4.18 10.22 18.59
N LYS A 419 3.76 9.46 19.60
CA LYS A 419 3.49 9.97 20.95
C LYS A 419 4.70 10.68 21.58
N GLU A 420 5.90 10.16 21.31
CA GLU A 420 7.17 10.65 21.86
C GLU A 420 7.64 11.94 21.17
N ASN A 421 7.09 12.27 20.01
CA ASN A 421 7.43 13.47 19.25
C ASN A 421 6.42 14.60 19.56
N PRO A 422 6.80 15.68 20.27
CA PRO A 422 5.89 16.79 20.57
C PRO A 422 5.44 17.58 19.33
N LEU A 423 6.06 17.35 18.16
CA LEU A 423 5.74 18.00 16.89
C LEU A 423 4.91 17.11 15.95
N TRP A 424 4.49 15.92 16.39
CA TRP A 424 3.76 14.94 15.55
C TRP A 424 2.61 15.58 14.75
N LEU A 425 1.80 16.45 15.38
CA LEU A 425 0.66 17.09 14.72
C LEU A 425 1.11 18.11 13.68
N LYS A 426 2.18 18.86 13.94
CA LYS A 426 2.74 19.83 13.00
C LYS A 426 3.33 19.15 11.77
N GLU A 427 3.96 17.99 11.94
CA GLU A 427 4.47 17.19 10.83
C GLU A 427 3.35 16.67 9.94
N ILE A 428 2.28 16.13 10.53
CA ILE A 428 1.07 15.72 9.78
C ILE A 428 0.43 16.93 9.06
N GLN A 429 0.36 18.09 9.72
CA GLN A 429 -0.15 19.32 9.12
C GLN A 429 0.67 19.78 7.92
N GLU A 430 2.00 19.69 8.01
CA GLU A 430 2.90 20.04 6.91
C GLU A 430 2.79 19.03 5.76
N ASN A 431 2.75 17.73 6.06
CA ASN A 431 2.50 16.68 5.07
C ASN A 431 1.15 16.90 4.36
N PHE A 432 0.11 17.23 5.12
CA PHE A 432 -1.21 17.55 4.58
C PHE A 432 -1.19 18.80 3.71
N ARG A 433 -0.48 19.86 4.13
CA ARG A 433 -0.29 21.09 3.34
C ARG A 433 0.39 20.80 1.99
N GLN A 434 1.38 19.91 1.99
CA GLN A 434 2.08 19.51 0.76
C GLN A 434 1.19 18.68 -0.14
N ILE A 435 0.51 17.65 0.37
CA ILE A 435 -0.31 16.79 -0.49
C ILE A 435 -1.59 17.46 -1.00
N SER A 436 -2.22 18.31 -0.17
CA SER A 436 -3.48 18.98 -0.52
C SER A 436 -3.35 20.00 -1.66
N MET A 437 -2.12 20.37 -2.05
CA MET A 437 -1.89 21.19 -3.24
C MET A 437 -2.17 20.42 -4.55
N VAL A 438 -2.12 19.08 -4.50
CA VAL A 438 -2.33 18.20 -5.64
C VAL A 438 -3.84 18.02 -5.87
N ARG A 439 -4.32 18.33 -7.08
CA ARG A 439 -5.76 18.28 -7.40
C ARG A 439 -6.25 16.84 -7.43
N GLY A 440 -7.28 16.54 -6.63
CA GLY A 440 -7.83 15.18 -6.52
C GLY A 440 -7.00 14.23 -5.67
N TYR A 441 -6.24 14.77 -4.70
CA TYR A 441 -5.38 13.99 -3.85
C TYR A 441 -6.11 12.89 -3.07
N THR A 442 -5.37 11.86 -2.67
CA THR A 442 -5.77 10.91 -1.64
C THR A 442 -4.66 10.85 -0.60
N ALA A 443 -5.03 11.03 0.66
CA ALA A 443 -4.10 11.08 1.76
C ALA A 443 -4.45 10.05 2.85
N GLY A 444 -3.43 9.60 3.57
CA GLY A 444 -3.57 8.53 4.56
C GLY A 444 -2.69 8.74 5.76
N VAL A 445 -3.24 8.50 6.94
CA VAL A 445 -2.56 8.52 8.25
C VAL A 445 -2.91 7.25 9.02
N PHE A 446 -2.01 6.80 9.88
CA PHE A 446 -2.31 5.72 10.81
C PHE A 446 -2.15 6.13 12.29
N PHE A 447 -2.88 5.41 13.15
CA PHE A 447 -2.90 5.57 14.59
C PHE A 447 -2.78 4.20 15.25
N HIS A 448 -1.76 4.00 16.09
CA HIS A 448 -1.61 2.74 16.80
C HIS A 448 -2.62 2.62 17.94
N SER A 449 -3.32 1.48 18.02
CA SER A 449 -4.45 1.30 18.94
C SER A 449 -4.09 1.35 20.43
N TYR A 450 -2.79 1.33 20.78
CA TYR A 450 -2.32 1.39 22.17
C TYR A 450 -2.11 2.81 22.69
N ILE A 451 -2.00 3.79 21.79
CA ILE A 451 -1.84 5.22 22.11
C ILE A 451 -3.12 5.76 22.76
N ASP A 452 -2.98 6.82 23.58
CA ASP A 452 -4.13 7.51 24.17
C ASP A 452 -5.03 8.08 23.07
N ILE A 453 -6.34 7.79 23.17
CA ILE A 453 -7.35 8.22 22.21
C ILE A 453 -7.41 9.75 22.05
N ASN A 454 -6.97 10.54 23.03
CA ASN A 454 -6.98 11.99 22.91
C ASN A 454 -6.14 12.50 21.73
N TYR A 455 -5.03 11.83 21.40
CA TYR A 455 -4.25 12.17 20.21
C TYR A 455 -5.02 11.89 18.91
N LEU A 456 -5.80 10.81 18.87
CA LEU A 456 -6.70 10.53 17.74
C LEU A 456 -7.78 11.61 17.62
N LYS A 457 -8.29 12.12 18.75
CA LYS A 457 -9.27 13.22 18.74
C LYS A 457 -8.68 14.49 18.15
N GLU A 458 -7.49 14.89 18.60
CA GLU A 458 -6.77 16.05 18.05
C GLU A 458 -6.54 15.92 16.53
N LEU A 459 -6.19 14.73 16.07
CA LEU A 459 -5.99 14.42 14.66
C LEU A 459 -7.30 14.56 13.84
N VAL A 460 -8.40 14.01 14.35
CA VAL A 460 -9.73 14.10 13.70
C VAL A 460 -10.23 15.54 13.68
N ASP A 461 -10.10 16.27 14.79
CA ASP A 461 -10.46 17.69 14.88
C ASP A 461 -9.72 18.52 13.84
N TYR A 462 -8.41 18.25 13.66
CA TYR A 462 -7.64 18.90 12.60
C TYR A 462 -8.21 18.61 11.21
N PHE A 463 -8.42 17.35 10.83
CA PHE A 463 -8.94 17.04 9.50
C PHE A 463 -10.35 17.60 9.25
N LYS A 464 -11.23 17.58 10.27
CA LYS A 464 -12.55 18.21 10.17
C LYS A 464 -12.44 19.72 9.99
N SER A 465 -11.49 20.38 10.65
CA SER A 465 -11.22 21.82 10.45
C SER A 465 -10.76 22.16 9.03
N GLN A 466 -10.15 21.20 8.33
CA GLN A 466 -9.73 21.34 6.93
C GLN A 466 -10.86 20.99 5.94
N ASN A 467 -12.04 20.61 6.42
CA ASN A 467 -13.21 20.21 5.62
C ASN A 467 -12.88 19.11 4.59
N VAL A 468 -12.17 18.07 5.03
CA VAL A 468 -11.82 16.93 4.17
C VAL A 468 -12.94 15.91 4.11
N ASP A 469 -13.02 15.20 2.97
CA ASP A 469 -13.83 14.00 2.86
C ASP A 469 -13.07 12.78 3.40
N PHE A 470 -13.73 11.96 4.20
CA PHE A 470 -13.16 10.71 4.68
C PHE A 470 -13.44 9.54 3.72
N LEU A 471 -12.38 8.82 3.33
CA LEU A 471 -12.46 7.65 2.46
C LEU A 471 -13.01 6.44 3.22
N ASP A 472 -14.10 5.89 2.71
CA ASP A 472 -14.66 4.61 3.17
C ASP A 472 -14.28 3.50 2.19
N LEU A 473 -13.38 2.61 2.62
CA LEU A 473 -12.89 1.52 1.79
C LEU A 473 -14.02 0.56 1.35
N LYS A 474 -15.10 0.41 2.13
CA LYS A 474 -16.25 -0.42 1.74
C LYS A 474 -17.00 0.14 0.52
N LYS A 475 -16.89 1.44 0.24
CA LYS A 475 -17.51 2.08 -0.94
C LYS A 475 -16.70 1.86 -2.21
N GLU A 476 -15.40 1.63 -2.09
CA GLU A 476 -14.53 1.35 -3.24
C GLU A 476 -14.79 -0.07 -3.79
N GLU A 477 -14.45 -0.28 -5.06
CA GLU A 477 -14.58 -1.58 -5.73
C GLU A 477 -13.40 -2.49 -5.36
N ASN A 478 -13.58 -3.31 -4.32
CA ASN A 478 -12.55 -4.22 -3.86
C ASN A 478 -12.94 -5.67 -4.14
N TRP A 479 -11.93 -6.51 -4.40
CA TRP A 479 -12.06 -7.96 -4.40
C TRP A 479 -10.90 -8.63 -3.67
N VAL A 480 -11.22 -9.68 -2.94
CA VAL A 480 -10.27 -10.63 -2.38
C VAL A 480 -10.64 -12.01 -2.88
N LYS A 481 -9.66 -12.76 -3.41
CA LYS A 481 -9.88 -14.11 -3.90
C LYS A 481 -8.79 -15.05 -3.40
N TRP A 482 -9.21 -16.20 -2.88
CA TRP A 482 -8.30 -17.28 -2.50
C TRP A 482 -9.06 -18.61 -2.56
N ASN A 483 -8.68 -19.49 -3.48
CA ASN A 483 -9.40 -20.74 -3.78
C ASN A 483 -10.91 -20.52 -3.97
N ASP A 484 -11.74 -21.07 -3.08
CA ASP A 484 -13.20 -20.98 -3.09
C ASP A 484 -13.76 -19.74 -2.37
N ILE A 485 -12.90 -18.96 -1.71
CA ILE A 485 -13.25 -17.70 -1.04
C ILE A 485 -13.20 -16.57 -2.05
N LYS A 486 -14.31 -15.83 -2.17
CA LYS A 486 -14.37 -14.52 -2.81
C LYS A 486 -15.08 -13.53 -1.90
N ILE A 487 -14.45 -12.40 -1.66
CA ILE A 487 -15.02 -11.26 -0.93
C ILE A 487 -15.03 -10.09 -1.91
N LEU A 488 -16.17 -9.43 -2.07
CA LEU A 488 -16.29 -8.24 -2.90
C LEU A 488 -16.90 -7.12 -2.09
N SER A 489 -16.41 -5.89 -2.27
CA SER A 489 -17.11 -4.69 -1.81
C SER A 489 -17.33 -3.71 -2.93
N LYS A 490 -18.46 -2.99 -2.84
CA LYS A 490 -18.82 -1.88 -3.71
C LYS A 490 -20.01 -1.14 -3.09
N ASP A 491 -20.03 0.19 -3.20
CA ASP A 491 -21.15 1.03 -2.74
C ASP A 491 -21.53 0.81 -1.26
N GLY A 492 -20.55 0.48 -0.42
CA GLY A 492 -20.72 0.25 1.01
C GLY A 492 -21.21 -1.15 1.38
N LYS A 493 -21.44 -2.03 0.39
CA LYS A 493 -21.90 -3.41 0.60
C LYS A 493 -20.77 -4.40 0.44
N VAL A 494 -20.76 -5.43 1.29
CA VAL A 494 -19.79 -6.55 1.21
C VAL A 494 -20.54 -7.83 0.87
N ASN A 495 -20.13 -8.49 -0.21
CA ASN A 495 -20.67 -9.76 -0.68
C ASN A 495 -19.61 -10.86 -0.53
N ILE A 496 -20.00 -12.00 0.04
CA ILE A 496 -19.09 -13.11 0.32
C ILE A 496 -19.60 -14.37 -0.39
N GLN A 497 -18.73 -15.00 -1.15
CA GLN A 497 -18.90 -16.35 -1.67
C GLN A 497 -17.88 -17.23 -0.96
N TYR A 498 -18.35 -18.09 -0.05
CA TYR A 498 -17.54 -19.05 0.68
C TYR A 498 -18.37 -20.30 0.98
N LYS A 499 -17.87 -21.48 0.61
CA LYS A 499 -18.48 -22.75 0.98
C LYS A 499 -17.73 -23.30 2.18
N LYS A 500 -18.35 -23.25 3.35
CA LYS A 500 -17.80 -23.85 4.58
C LYS A 500 -17.59 -25.35 4.34
N SER A 501 -16.35 -25.83 4.31
CA SER A 501 -16.04 -27.24 4.07
C SER A 501 -16.34 -28.09 5.31
N GLU A 502 -16.69 -29.36 5.13
CA GLU A 502 -16.97 -30.32 6.22
C GLU A 502 -15.76 -30.56 7.14
N GLU A 503 -14.53 -30.29 6.67
CA GLU A 503 -13.30 -30.42 7.46
C GLU A 503 -13.23 -29.44 8.66
N ASP A 504 -13.85 -28.26 8.55
CA ASP A 504 -13.85 -27.27 9.64
C ASP A 504 -14.72 -27.71 10.83
N ASN A 505 -15.69 -28.60 10.62
CA ASN A 505 -16.47 -29.21 11.69
C ASN A 505 -15.64 -30.30 12.43
N ASN A 506 -14.75 -31.00 11.75
CA ASN A 506 -13.96 -32.10 12.31
C ASN A 506 -12.78 -31.64 13.20
N LYS A 507 -12.29 -30.40 13.06
CA LYS A 507 -11.21 -29.87 13.94
C LYS A 507 -11.63 -29.71 15.41
N LYS A 508 -12.92 -29.48 15.68
CA LYS A 508 -13.44 -29.42 17.06
C LYS A 508 -13.34 -30.79 17.74
N SER A 509 -13.68 -31.84 17.00
CA SER A 509 -13.50 -33.26 17.39
C SER A 509 -12.02 -33.66 17.53
N PHE A 510 -11.13 -33.13 16.69
CA PHE A 510 -9.70 -33.43 16.77
C PHE A 510 -9.02 -32.83 18.02
N LYS A 511 -9.35 -31.59 18.41
CA LYS A 511 -8.87 -30.99 19.68
C LYS A 511 -9.37 -31.77 20.91
N GLU A 512 -10.62 -32.26 20.90
CA GLU A 512 -11.15 -33.15 21.95
C GLU A 512 -10.40 -34.48 22.01
N LYS A 513 -10.11 -35.10 20.86
CA LYS A 513 -9.34 -36.35 20.79
C LYS A 513 -7.94 -36.21 21.36
N GLN A 514 -7.26 -35.10 21.03
CA GLN A 514 -5.89 -34.83 21.51
C GLN A 514 -5.85 -34.53 23.01
N PHE A 515 -6.91 -33.93 23.57
CA PHE A 515 -7.08 -33.74 25.01
C PHE A 515 -7.30 -35.08 25.74
N ILE A 516 -8.14 -35.96 25.18
CA ILE A 516 -8.40 -37.30 25.72
C ILE A 516 -7.13 -38.18 25.70
N GLU A 517 -6.33 -38.11 24.64
CA GLU A 517 -5.05 -38.84 24.56
C GLU A 517 -4.05 -38.38 25.63
N ARG A 518 -3.94 -37.06 25.86
CA ARG A 518 -3.08 -36.52 26.93
C ARG A 518 -3.58 -36.91 28.32
N ALA A 519 -4.89 -36.88 28.54
CA ALA A 519 -5.48 -37.31 29.81
C ALA A 519 -5.22 -38.80 30.08
N ASN A 520 -5.39 -39.66 29.07
CA ASN A 520 -5.11 -41.10 29.17
C ASN A 520 -3.62 -41.38 29.45
N PHE A 521 -2.71 -40.63 28.83
CA PHE A 521 -1.28 -40.76 29.10
C PHE A 521 -0.92 -40.41 30.55
N ILE A 522 -1.53 -39.36 31.11
CA ILE A 522 -1.35 -38.97 32.52
C ILE A 522 -1.90 -40.07 33.45
N ILE A 523 -3.07 -40.64 33.15
CA ILE A 523 -3.66 -41.73 33.93
C ILE A 523 -2.75 -42.96 33.91
N ILE A 524 -2.17 -43.33 32.76
CA ILE A 524 -1.24 -44.45 32.64
C ILE A 524 -0.01 -44.24 33.53
N ILE A 525 0.55 -43.01 33.58
CA ILE A 525 1.68 -42.69 34.46
C ILE A 525 1.30 -42.84 35.94
N ILE A 526 0.12 -42.35 36.33
CA ILE A 526 -0.37 -42.47 37.71
C ILE A 526 -0.51 -43.94 38.10
N VAL A 527 -1.16 -44.75 37.26
CA VAL A 527 -1.33 -46.20 37.50
C VAL A 527 0.03 -46.90 37.61
N ALA A 528 0.99 -46.58 36.74
CA ALA A 528 2.33 -47.16 36.78
C ALA A 528 3.04 -46.87 38.12
N VAL A 529 2.96 -45.63 38.62
CA VAL A 529 3.52 -45.23 39.92
C VAL A 529 2.88 -46.02 41.06
N PHE A 530 1.55 -46.16 41.08
CA PHE A 530 0.86 -46.94 42.11
C PHE A 530 1.24 -48.42 42.09
N VAL A 531 1.38 -49.02 40.89
CA VAL A 531 1.84 -50.41 40.75
C VAL A 531 3.28 -50.56 41.25
N THR A 532 4.17 -49.61 40.95
CA THR A 532 5.55 -49.64 41.46
C THR A 532 5.59 -49.53 42.99
N ILE A 533 4.80 -48.62 43.59
CA ILE A 533 4.69 -48.49 45.04
C ILE A 533 4.16 -49.79 45.67
N PHE A 534 3.13 -50.39 45.08
CA PHE A 534 2.57 -51.66 45.55
C PHE A 534 3.61 -52.79 45.50
N LEU A 535 4.38 -52.90 44.42
CA LEU A 535 5.45 -53.89 44.30
C LEU A 535 6.54 -53.65 45.35
N ILE A 536 6.96 -52.41 45.59
CA ILE A 536 7.92 -52.07 46.64
C ILE A 536 7.40 -52.51 48.01
N ILE A 537 6.14 -52.18 48.35
CA ILE A 537 5.51 -52.59 49.61
C ILE A 537 5.45 -54.12 49.72
N PHE A 538 5.06 -54.81 48.65
CA PHE A 538 4.99 -56.27 48.60
C PHE A 538 6.37 -56.92 48.87
N PHE A 539 7.43 -56.43 48.22
CA PHE A 539 8.78 -56.94 48.43
C PHE A 539 9.33 -56.61 49.83
N VAL A 540 9.06 -55.42 50.35
CA VAL A 540 9.44 -55.02 51.73
C VAL A 540 8.71 -55.87 52.77
N SER A 541 7.41 -56.12 52.59
CA SER A 541 6.62 -56.99 53.48
C SER A 541 7.14 -58.43 53.44
N LYS A 542 7.40 -58.97 52.25
CA LYS A 542 7.97 -60.31 52.08
C LYS A 542 9.35 -60.46 52.72
N LYS A 543 10.18 -59.40 52.72
CA LYS A 543 11.48 -59.36 53.40
C LYS A 543 11.33 -59.29 54.94
N LYS A 544 10.31 -58.57 55.44
CA LYS A 544 9.96 -58.53 56.87
C LYS A 544 9.48 -59.88 57.40
N ASP A 545 8.67 -60.60 56.64
CA ASP A 545 8.20 -61.94 57.02
C ASP A 545 9.34 -62.98 57.01
N LYS A 546 10.28 -62.87 56.05
CA LYS A 546 11.48 -63.74 56.03
C LYS A 546 12.37 -63.56 57.27
N ASN A 547 12.44 -62.34 57.80
CA ASN A 547 13.17 -62.03 59.04
C ASN A 547 12.39 -62.40 60.33
N LYS A 548 11.12 -62.77 60.23
CA LYS A 548 10.28 -63.19 61.37
C LYS A 548 10.42 -64.68 61.70
N PHE A 549 10.97 -65.48 60.79
CA PHE A 549 11.23 -66.92 60.93
C PHE A 549 12.72 -67.27 61.14
N LEU A 550 13.59 -66.26 61.35
CA LEU A 550 15.03 -66.43 61.59
C LEU A 550 15.45 -65.76 62.92
N ARG A 551 14.63 -65.90 63.96
CA ARG A 551 14.98 -65.50 65.33
C ARG A 551 14.91 -66.68 66.28
#